data_AF-A0A182EYH7-F1
#
_entry.id   AF-A0A182EYH7-F1
#
_cell.length_a   1.000
_cell.length_b   1.000
_cell.length_c   1.000
_cell.angle_alpha   90.00
_cell.angle_beta   90.00
_cell.angle_gamma   90.00
#
_symmetry.space_group_name_H-M   'P 1'
#
loop_
_entity.id
_entity.type
_entity.pdbx_description
1 polymer ?
#
loop_
_entity_poly.entity_id
_entity_poly.type
_entity_poly.pdbx_seq_one_letter_code
_entity_poly.pdbx_strand_id
1 'polypeptide(L)' 'VIADLELEHCVSSRIGSVSGTGKGITSGEAKRLAFATEILTNPSLLFADEPTTGIDSFMAYNIVK' A
#
# COMPACT_ATOMS: atom_id res chain seq x y z
N VAL A 1 -8.44 5.14 5.12
CA VAL A 1 -7.10 4.75 4.63
C VAL A 1 -6.89 3.24 4.61
N ILE A 2 -6.93 2.52 5.75
CA ILE A 2 -6.66 1.06 5.76
C ILE A 2 -7.66 0.27 4.89
N ALA A 3 -8.97 0.54 5.04
CA ALA A 3 -10.01 -0.09 4.24
C ALA A 3 -9.90 0.29 2.75
N ASP A 4 -9.72 1.58 2.47
CA ASP A 4 -9.65 2.12 1.10
C ASP A 4 -8.50 1.54 0.27
N LEU A 5 -7.41 1.13 0.93
CA LEU A 5 -6.24 0.51 0.31
C LEU A 5 -6.14 -1.01 0.52
N GLU A 6 -7.23 -1.64 0.99
CA GLU A 6 -7.35 -3.07 1.20
C GLU A 6 -6.20 -3.66 2.05
N LEU A 7 -5.84 -2.95 3.12
CA LEU A 7 -4.80 -3.37 4.07
C LEU A 7 -5.38 -4.07 5.31
N GLU A 8 -6.70 -4.26 5.38
CA GLU A 8 -7.38 -4.89 6.52
C GLU A 8 -6.87 -6.31 6.81
N HIS A 9 -6.54 -7.07 5.77
CA HIS A 9 -6.07 -8.45 5.89
C HIS A 9 -4.66 -8.57 6.46
N CYS A 10 -3.88 -7.49 6.48
CA CYS A 10 -2.49 -7.49 6.91
C CYS A 10 -2.17 -6.49 8.03
N VAL A 11 -3.19 -5.96 8.73
CA VAL A 11 -3.00 -4.99 9.84
C VAL A 11 -2.12 -5.50 10.98
N SER A 12 -2.13 -6.81 11.21
CA SER A 12 -1.32 -7.47 12.25
C SER A 12 -0.09 -8.18 11.69
N SER A 13 0.12 -8.10 10.37
CA SER A 13 1.28 -8.71 9.70
C SER A 13 2.50 -7.80 9.82
N ARG A 14 3.67 -8.40 9.98
CA ARG A 14 4.92 -7.64 10.08
C ARG A 14 5.35 -7.12 8.70
N ILE A 15 5.83 -5.89 8.65
CA ILE A 15 6.48 -5.35 7.46
C ILE A 15 7.85 -6.01 7.29
N GLY A 16 8.10 -6.57 6.11
CA GLY A 16 9.34 -7.31 5.79
C GLY A 16 9.46 -8.67 6.49
N SER A 17 10.52 -9.40 6.16
CA SER A 17 10.87 -10.68 6.80
C SER A 17 12.22 -10.55 7.51
N VAL A 18 12.25 -10.85 8.82
CA VAL A 18 13.51 -10.96 9.56
C VAL A 18 13.91 -12.43 9.49
N SER A 19 14.94 -12.72 8.69
CA SER A 19 15.60 -14.03 8.64
C SER A 19 14.76 -15.21 8.08
N GLY A 20 14.00 -14.98 7.01
CA GLY A 20 13.49 -16.05 6.11
C GLY A 20 12.44 -17.01 6.71
N THR A 21 12.06 -16.83 7.98
CA THR A 21 11.21 -17.76 8.72
C THR A 21 9.81 -17.19 9.04
N GLY A 22 9.53 -15.94 8.67
CA GLY A 22 8.20 -15.32 8.81
C GLY A 22 7.70 -14.74 7.49
N LYS A 23 6.46 -15.07 7.10
CA LYS A 23 5.74 -14.39 6.02
C LYS A 23 5.34 -13.00 6.51
N GLY A 24 6.06 -11.97 6.06
CA GLY A 24 5.63 -10.58 6.19
C GLY A 24 4.57 -10.23 5.15
N ILE A 25 4.24 -8.95 5.04
CA ILE A 25 3.37 -8.45 3.97
C ILE A 25 3.96 -8.71 2.57
N THR A 26 3.08 -8.87 1.59
CA THR A 26 3.43 -9.00 0.17
C THR A 26 3.97 -7.70 -0.40
N SER A 27 4.66 -7.76 -1.53
CA SER A 27 5.17 -6.55 -2.21
C SER A 27 4.04 -5.60 -2.64
N GLY A 28 2.86 -6.12 -2.98
CA GLY A 28 1.68 -5.32 -3.31
C GLY A 28 1.13 -4.56 -2.10
N GLU A 29 0.97 -5.26 -0.97
CA GLU A 29 0.59 -4.65 0.31
C GLU A 29 1.62 -3.61 0.76
N ALA A 30 2.91 -3.86 0.57
CA ALA A 30 3.97 -2.91 0.89
C ALA A 30 3.87 -1.62 0.04
N LYS A 31 3.57 -1.73 -1.26
CA LYS A 31 3.34 -0.55 -2.11
C LYS A 31 2.11 0.25 -1.66
N ARG A 32 1.01 -0.43 -1.34
CA ARG A 32 -0.21 0.22 -0.84
C ARG A 32 0.03 0.88 0.50
N LEU A 33 0.77 0.24 1.39
CA LEU A 33 1.16 0.82 2.67
C LEU A 33 2.04 2.07 2.50
N ALA A 34 2.99 2.07 1.55
CA ALA A 34 3.79 3.24 1.24
C ALA A 34 2.94 4.40 0.71
N PHE A 35 1.95 4.14 -0.14
CA PHE A 35 1.00 5.16 -0.56
C PHE A 35 0.12 5.63 0.60
N ALA A 36 -0.35 4.71 1.45
CA ALA A 36 -1.15 4.99 2.65
C ALA A 36 -0.45 5.99 3.58
N THR A 37 0.87 5.87 3.76
CA THR A 37 1.65 6.76 4.62
C THR A 37 1.73 8.19 4.07
N GLU A 38 1.79 8.36 2.75
CA GLU A 38 1.82 9.70 2.12
C GLU A 38 0.47 10.42 2.25
N ILE A 39 -0.64 9.70 2.01
CA ILE A 39 -1.98 10.29 2.08
C ILE A 39 -2.53 10.41 3.51
N LEU A 40 -1.86 9.80 4.50
CA LEU A 40 -2.32 9.77 5.90
C LEU A 40 -2.52 11.16 6.49
N THR A 41 -1.72 12.12 6.02
CA THR A 41 -1.77 13.52 6.47
C THR A 41 -2.87 14.33 5.80
N ASN A 42 -3.62 13.74 4.87
CA ASN A 42 -4.62 14.41 4.04
C ASN A 42 -4.07 15.69 3.38
N PRO A 43 -2.99 15.58 2.57
CA PRO A 43 -2.37 16.76 1.96
C PRO A 43 -3.34 17.44 0.98
N SER A 44 -3.30 18.77 0.92
CA SER A 44 -4.11 19.54 -0.04
C SER A 44 -3.64 19.39 -1.50
N LEU A 45 -2.41 18.92 -1.70
CA LEU A 45 -1.81 18.65 -3.01
C LEU A 45 -0.86 17.46 -2.88
N LEU A 46 -1.06 16.42 -3.68
CA LEU A 46 -0.23 15.24 -3.75
C LEU A 46 0.44 15.17 -5.12
N PHE A 47 1.77 15.10 -5.14
CA PHE A 47 2.53 14.78 -6.35
C PHE A 47 2.79 13.28 -6.39
N ALA A 48 2.37 12.63 -7.48
CA ALA A 48 2.60 11.21 -7.67
C ALA A 48 3.17 10.98 -9.07
N ASP A 49 4.39 10.47 -9.14
CA ASP A 49 5.02 10.05 -10.38
C ASP A 49 4.75 8.56 -10.60
N GLU A 50 4.16 8.22 -11.74
CA GLU A 50 3.74 6.87 -12.09
C GLU A 50 2.98 6.09 -10.97
N PRO A 51 1.88 6.63 -10.40
CA PRO A 51 1.22 6.07 -9.21
C PRO A 51 0.67 4.63 -9.38
N THR A 52 0.53 4.17 -10.63
CA THR A 52 -0.04 2.87 -10.96
C THR A 52 1.00 1.86 -11.45
N THR A 53 2.28 2.23 -11.56
CA THR A 53 3.29 1.37 -12.18
C THR A 53 3.60 0.11 -11.33
N GLY A 54 3.48 -1.05 -11.96
CA GLY A 54 3.74 -2.34 -11.34
C GLY A 54 2.75 -2.72 -10.24
N ILE A 55 1.54 -2.15 -10.29
CA ILE A 55 0.38 -2.53 -9.49
C ILE A 55 -0.64 -3.18 -10.45
N ASP A 56 -1.44 -4.14 -9.98
CA ASP A 56 -2.49 -4.74 -10.81
C ASP A 56 -3.61 -3.73 -11.15
N SER A 57 -4.41 -4.04 -12.16
CA SER A 57 -5.44 -3.14 -12.69
C SER A 57 -6.56 -2.81 -11.70
N PHE A 58 -6.90 -3.71 -10.78
CA PHE A 58 -7.93 -3.49 -9.78
C PHE A 58 -7.46 -2.51 -8.71
N MET A 59 -6.22 -2.66 -8.24
CA MET A 59 -5.59 -1.73 -7.30
C MET A 59 -5.28 -0.36 -7.92
N ALA A 60 -4.84 -0.32 -9.18
CA ALA A 60 -4.64 0.94 -9.89
C ALA A 60 -5.94 1.76 -9.96
N TYR A 61 -7.09 1.09 -10.15
CA TYR A 61 -8.39 1.75 -10.13
C TYR A 61 -8.71 2.38 -8.77
N ASN A 62 -8.45 1.68 -7.66
CA ASN A 62 -8.72 2.20 -6.31
C ASN A 62 -7.84 3.39 -5.91
N ILE A 63 -6.64 3.55 -6.49
CA ILE A 63 -5.76 4.70 -6.23
C ILE A 63 -6.23 5.94 -6.99
N VAL A 64 -6.81 5.77 -8.17
CA VAL A 64 -7.21 6.87 -9.07
C VAL A 64 -8.64 7.36 -8.81
N LYS A 65 -9.48 6.50 -8.24
CA LYS A 65 -10.88 6.81 -7.93
C LYS A 65 -11.04 7.64 -6.67
#